data_AF-A0A524M8W3-F1
#
_entry.id   AF-A0A524M8W3-F1
#
_cell.length_a   1.000
_cell.length_b   1.000
_cell.length_c   1.000
_cell.angle_alpha   90.00
_cell.angle_beta   90.00
_cell.angle_gamma   90.00
#
_symmetry.space_group_name_H-M   'P 1'
#
loop_
_entity.id
_entity.type
_entity.pdbx_description
1 polymer ?
#
loop_
_entity_poly.entity_id
_entity_poly.type
_entity_poly.pdbx_seq_one_letter_code
_entity_poly.pdbx_strand_id
1 'polypeptide(L)'
;MEERKLWGQYMRAYEECMGATSTKLAPWYVVPADDKENARLIVSKIILDTFESLKMHYPKTDAKRQQELLSIREQLMKDNPSGS
;
A
#
# COMPACT_ATOMS: atom_id res chain seq x y z
N MET A 1 8.14 -21.69 25.04
CA MET A 1 8.33 -21.19 26.42
C MET A 1 9.56 -20.31 26.57
N GLU A 2 10.65 -20.53 25.81
CA GLU A 2 11.88 -19.73 25.94
C GLU A 2 11.74 -18.27 25.49
N GLU A 3 11.02 -17.98 24.41
CA GLU A 3 10.86 -16.59 23.93
C GLU A 3 10.08 -15.70 24.90
N ARG A 4 9.12 -16.26 25.64
CA ARG A 4 8.36 -15.52 26.65
C ARG A 4 9.23 -15.08 27.83
N LYS A 5 10.29 -15.84 28.16
CA LYS A 5 11.28 -15.44 29.18
C LYS A 5 12.12 -14.25 28.72
N LEU A 6 12.29 -14.10 27.40
CA LEU A 6 13.03 -13.00 26.77
C LEU A 6 12.14 -11.79 26.44
N TRP A 7 10.84 -11.84 26.78
CA TRP A 7 9.88 -10.79 26.43
C TRP A 7 10.36 -9.39 26.79
N GLY A 8 10.92 -9.21 28.00
CA GLY A 8 11.45 -7.92 28.42
C GLY A 8 12.65 -7.42 27.58
N GLN A 9 13.48 -8.33 27.08
CA GLN A 9 14.60 -7.99 26.20
C GLN A 9 14.10 -7.61 24.81
N TYR A 10 13.10 -8.33 24.28
CA TYR A 10 12.45 -7.98 23.02
C TYR A 10 11.80 -6.60 23.09
N MET A 11 11.02 -6.32 24.14
CA MET A 11 10.38 -5.01 24.31
C MET A 11 11.40 -3.87 24.31
N ARG A 12 12.50 -4.02 25.06
CA ARG A 12 13.58 -3.02 25.10
C ARG A 12 14.23 -2.82 23.72
N ALA A 13 14.54 -3.91 23.01
CA ALA A 13 15.14 -3.83 21.68
C ALA A 13 14.21 -3.15 20.66
N TYR A 14 12.89 -3.41 20.74
CA TYR A 14 11.90 -2.75 19.90
C TYR A 14 11.77 -1.25 20.22
N GLU A 15 11.73 -0.88 21.50
CA GLU A 15 11.71 0.52 21.93
C GLU A 15 12.94 1.29 21.44
N GLU A 16 14.13 0.73 21.63
CA GLU A 16 15.39 1.32 21.16
C GLU A 16 15.43 1.47 19.64
N CYS A 17 15.05 0.42 18.91
CA CYS A 17 15.00 0.43 17.45
C CYS A 17 14.04 1.50 16.91
N MET A 18 12.82 1.55 17.43
CA MET A 18 11.83 2.54 16.99
C MET A 18 12.25 3.96 17.37
N GLY A 19 12.77 4.16 18.59
CA GLY A 19 13.27 5.46 19.05
C GLY A 19 14.43 5.99 18.21
N ALA A 20 15.32 5.10 17.75
CA ALA A 20 16.48 5.46 16.94
C ALA A 20 16.17 5.65 15.45
N THR A 21 15.14 4.97 14.91
CA THR A 21 14.93 4.89 13.45
C THR A 21 13.62 5.50 12.96
N SER A 22 12.69 5.86 13.85
CA SER A 22 11.45 6.53 13.45
C SER A 22 11.74 8.00 13.10
N THR A 23 11.59 8.34 11.82
CA THR A 23 11.82 9.70 11.31
C THR A 23 10.57 10.28 10.68
N LYS A 24 10.54 11.59 10.41
CA LYS A 24 9.41 12.23 9.72
C LYS A 24 9.14 11.65 8.33
N LEU A 25 10.17 11.16 7.65
CA LEU A 25 10.05 10.58 6.30
C LEU A 25 9.77 9.08 6.33
N ALA A 26 10.17 8.39 7.40
CA ALA A 26 9.96 6.97 7.62
C ALA A 26 9.50 6.71 9.07
N PRO A 27 8.23 7.00 9.39
CA PRO A 27 7.71 6.84 10.74
C PRO A 27 7.38 5.37 11.05
N TRP A 28 7.67 4.94 12.27
CA TRP A 28 7.14 3.71 12.84
C TRP A 28 5.77 3.95 13.50
N TYR A 29 4.85 3.00 13.38
CA TYR A 29 3.53 3.03 14.02
C TYR A 29 3.35 1.81 14.92
N VAL A 30 2.98 2.03 16.19
CA VAL A 30 2.64 0.96 17.13
C VAL A 30 1.14 0.72 17.07
N VAL A 31 0.72 -0.47 16.63
CA VAL A 31 -0.69 -0.83 16.43
C VAL A 31 -1.10 -1.90 17.45
N PRO A 32 -2.18 -1.69 18.23
CA PRO A 32 -2.73 -2.73 19.09
C PRO A 32 -3.16 -3.96 18.28
N ALA A 33 -2.67 -5.13 18.65
CA ALA A 33 -2.84 -6.37 17.88
C ALA A 33 -3.77 -7.40 18.53
N ASP A 34 -4.35 -7.10 19.70
CA ASP A 34 -5.23 -8.02 20.43
C ASP A 34 -6.51 -8.34 19.65
N ASP A 35 -7.08 -7.35 18.97
CA ASP A 35 -8.18 -7.51 18.02
C ASP A 35 -7.68 -7.42 16.58
N LYS A 36 -7.80 -8.53 15.84
CA LYS A 36 -7.24 -8.65 14.49
C LYS A 36 -7.96 -7.78 13.45
N GLU A 37 -9.26 -7.55 13.61
CA GLU A 37 -10.04 -6.76 12.65
C GLU A 37 -9.69 -5.28 12.78
N ASN A 38 -9.63 -4.77 14.02
CA ASN A 38 -9.19 -3.43 14.34
C ASN A 38 -7.73 -3.19 13.94
N ALA A 39 -6.83 -4.15 14.21
CA ALA A 39 -5.43 -4.03 13.78
C ALA A 39 -5.32 -3.85 12.25
N ARG A 40 -6.06 -4.66 11.48
CA ARG A 40 -6.11 -4.55 10.01
C ARG A 40 -6.72 -3.24 9.55
N LEU A 41 -7.77 -2.77 10.22
CA LEU A 41 -8.41 -1.49 9.92
C LEU A 41 -7.45 -0.32 10.12
N ILE A 42 -6.74 -0.29 11.25
CA ILE A 42 -5.76 0.76 11.57
C ILE A 42 -4.63 0.77 10.54
N VAL A 43 -4.04 -0.39 10.24
CA VAL A 43 -2.96 -0.51 9.23
C VAL A 43 -3.45 -0.04 7.86
N SER A 44 -4.65 -0.46 7.46
CA SER A 44 -5.22 -0.07 6.17
C SER A 44 -5.43 1.45 6.08
N LYS A 45 -5.88 2.07 7.17
CA LYS A 45 -6.07 3.51 7.25
C LYS A 45 -4.75 4.27 7.18
N ILE A 46 -3.70 3.82 7.88
CA ILE A 46 -2.37 4.45 7.82
C ILE A 46 -1.84 4.45 6.37
N ILE A 47 -1.96 3.32 5.67
CA ILE A 47 -1.52 3.20 4.27
C ILE A 47 -2.34 4.11 3.36
N LEU A 48 -3.67 4.12 3.52
CA LEU A 48 -4.56 4.96 2.73
C LEU A 48 -4.24 6.44 2.92
N ASP A 49 -4.19 6.92 4.16
CA ASP A 49 -3.89 8.31 4.50
C ASP A 49 -2.50 8.73 3.95
N THR A 50 -1.53 7.80 3.95
CA THR A 50 -0.20 8.01 3.34
C THR A 50 -0.30 8.19 1.84
N PHE A 51 -1.03 7.33 1.13
CA PHE A 51 -1.21 7.43 -0.32
C PHE A 51 -2.02 8.66 -0.75
N GLU A 52 -3.04 9.05 0.03
CA GLU A 52 -3.80 10.27 -0.21
C GLU A 52 -2.91 11.51 -0.11
N SER A 53 -1.96 11.53 0.83
CA SER A 53 -1.01 12.64 0.99
C SER A 53 -0.11 12.88 -0.24
N LEU A 54 0.13 11.83 -1.04
CA LEU A 54 0.95 11.91 -2.26
C LEU A 54 0.22 12.58 -3.43
N LYS A 55 -1.10 12.82 -3.31
CA LYS A 55 -1.94 13.45 -4.36
C LYS A 55 -1.77 12.78 -5.73
N MET A 56 -1.72 11.45 -5.74
CA MET A 56 -1.61 10.67 -6.97
C MET A 56 -2.86 10.83 -7.82
N HIS A 57 -2.67 11.00 -9.13
CA HIS A 57 -3.76 11.05 -10.10
C HIS A 57 -3.41 10.11 -11.24
N TYR A 58 -4.43 9.47 -11.81
CA TYR A 58 -4.24 8.76 -13.07
C TYR A 58 -3.73 9.74 -14.13
N PRO A 59 -2.80 9.32 -15.00
CA PRO A 59 -2.33 10.16 -16.10
C PRO A 59 -3.53 10.51 -16.98
N LYS A 60 -3.66 11.79 -17.32
CA LYS A 60 -4.69 12.23 -18.27
C LYS A 60 -4.34 11.70 -19.65
N THR A 61 -5.28 11.04 -20.31
CA THR A 61 -5.14 10.69 -21.72
C THR A 61 -5.33 11.96 -22.55
N ASP A 62 -4.36 12.27 -23.41
CA ASP A 62 -4.51 13.32 -24.40
C ASP A 62 -5.39 12.84 -25.56
N ALA A 63 -5.90 13.78 -26.36
CA ALA A 63 -6.78 13.45 -27.49
C ALA A 63 -6.10 12.49 -28.50
N LYS A 64 -4.76 12.58 -28.62
CA LYS A 64 -3.95 11.72 -29.48
C LYS A 64 -3.94 10.28 -28.98
N ARG A 65 -3.72 10.06 -27.68
CA ARG A 65 -3.75 8.75 -27.03
C ARG A 65 -5.14 8.14 -27.09
N GLN A 66 -6.20 8.94 -26.97
CA GLN A 66 -7.57 8.46 -27.12
C GLN A 66 -7.83 7.95 -28.55
N GLN A 67 -7.39 8.68 -29.57
CA GLN A 67 -7.49 8.23 -30.97
C GLN A 67 -6.69 6.96 -31.24
N GLU A 68 -5.48 6.86 -30.68
CA GLU A 68 -4.65 5.64 -30.78
C GLU A 68 -5.35 4.43 -30.15
N LEU A 69 -5.93 4.58 -28.95
CA LEU A 69 -6.67 3.52 -28.27
C LEU A 69 -7.92 3.08 -29.06
N LEU A 70 -8.62 4.01 -29.71
CA LEU A 70 -9.77 3.70 -30.57
C LEU A 70 -9.32 2.91 -31.81
N SER A 71 -8.22 3.31 -32.44
CA SER A 71 -7.64 2.58 -33.58
C SER A 71 -7.22 1.16 -33.19
N ILE A 72 -6.56 0.99 -32.04
CA ILE A 72 -6.17 -0.34 -31.52
C ILE A 72 -7.42 -1.18 -31.24
N ARG A 73 -8.46 -0.60 -30.64
CA ARG A 73 -9.72 -1.30 -30.38
C ARG A 73 -10.37 -1.80 -31.68
N GLU A 74 -10.40 -0.99 -32.73
CA GLU A 74 -10.96 -1.39 -34.02
C GLU A 74 -10.15 -2.53 -34.67
N GLN A 75 -8.83 -2.48 -34.56
CA GLN A 75 -7.95 -3.55 -35.06
C GLN A 75 -8.24 -4.88 -34.34
N LEU A 76 -8.29 -4.86 -33.01
CA LEU A 76 -8.55 -6.05 -32.20
C LEU A 76 -9.93 -6.66 -32.46
N MET A 77 -10.95 -5.83 -32.75
CA MET A 77 -12.29 -6.33 -33.12
C MET A 77 -12.32 -6.96 -34.52
N LYS A 78 -11.44 -6.55 -35.44
CA LYS A 78 -11.30 -7.18 -36.77
C LYS A 78 -10.51 -8.48 -36.70
N ASP A 79 -9.47 -8.52 -35.86
CA ASP A 79 -8.57 -9.68 -35.73
C ASP A 79 -9.18 -10.81 -34.89
N ASN A 80 -10.21 -10.54 -34.08
CA ASN A 80 -10.89 -11.55 -33.27
C ASN A 80 -12.43 -11.47 -33.42
N PRO A 81 -13.01 -11.94 -34.55
CA PRO A 81 -14.46 -11.82 -34.82
C PRO A 81 -15.33 -12.75 -33.96
N SER A 82 -14.73 -13.68 -33.22
CA SER A 82 -15.43 -14.69 -32.44
C SER A 82 -14.66 -14.95 -31.15
N GLY A 83 -15.16 -14.40 -30.04
CA GLY A 83 -14.82 -14.90 -28.72
C GLY A 83 -15.12 -16.40 -28.66
N SER A 84 -14.08 -17.22 -28.54
CA SER A 84 -14.16 -18.51 -27.86
C SER A 84 -13.96 -18.29 -26.37
#